data_AF-A0A1Y3SV65-F1
#
_entry.id   AF-A0A1Y3SV65-F1
#
_cell.length_a   1.000
_cell.length_b   1.000
_cell.length_c   1.000
_cell.angle_alpha   90.00
_cell.angle_beta   90.00
_cell.angle_gamma   90.00
#
_symmetry.space_group_name_H-M   'P 1'
#
loop_
_entity.id
_entity.type
_entity.pdbx_description
1 polymer ?
#
loop_
_entity_poly.entity_id
_entity_poly.type
_entity_poly.pdbx_seq_one_letter_code
_entity_poly.pdbx_strand_id
1 'polypeptide(L)'
;MKLEVLMAKNEGIVKGKRIDFELDQRSRLYIASCGGTAFGVAKKLMYGKKQQLKQMGHSFSGIAVKVIPERRHMEVKIHRERRKSYPKHMRRTARKGMERKAVEHESGRI
;
A
#
# COMPACT_ATOMS: atom_id res chain seq x y z
N MET A 1 -3.38 -16.03 -3.28
CA MET A 1 -2.55 -15.85 -4.49
C MET A 1 -1.09 -15.87 -4.08
N LYS A 2 -0.16 -16.37 -4.90
CA LYS A 2 1.30 -16.37 -4.59
C LYS A 2 2.09 -15.73 -5.73
N LEU A 3 2.92 -14.76 -5.39
CA LEU A 3 3.84 -14.09 -6.30
C LEU A 3 5.28 -14.46 -5.98
N GLU A 4 6.06 -14.68 -7.03
CA GLU A 4 7.51 -14.75 -6.97
C GLU A 4 8.07 -13.34 -7.17
N VAL A 5 8.97 -12.93 -6.29
CA VAL A 5 9.68 -11.65 -6.31
C VAL A 5 11.16 -11.92 -6.55
N LEU A 6 11.71 -11.19 -7.53
CA LEU A 6 13.14 -11.11 -7.77
C LEU A 6 13.70 -9.96 -6.94
N MET A 7 14.64 -10.26 -6.06
CA MET A 7 15.26 -9.29 -5.15
C MET A 7 16.50 -8.69 -5.80
N ALA A 8 16.61 -7.36 -5.78
CA ALA A 8 17.82 -6.65 -6.19
C ALA A 8 18.81 -6.53 -5.03
N LYS A 9 18.31 -6.43 -3.78
CA LYS A 9 19.10 -6.29 -2.56
C LYS A 9 18.66 -7.29 -1.49
N ASN A 10 19.60 -7.67 -0.63
CA ASN A 10 19.32 -8.48 0.55
C ASN A 10 19.10 -7.55 1.75
N GLU A 11 17.88 -7.04 1.90
CA GLU A 11 17.52 -6.09 2.98
C GLU A 11 17.24 -6.79 4.33
N GLY A 12 17.74 -8.01 4.55
CA GLY A 12 17.48 -8.77 5.77
C GLY A 12 16.00 -9.12 5.96
N ILE A 13 15.23 -9.21 4.87
CA ILE A 13 13.79 -9.48 4.93
C ILE A 13 13.57 -10.93 5.36
N VAL A 14 12.85 -11.09 6.47
CA VAL A 14 12.49 -12.41 7.00
C VAL A 14 11.08 -12.82 6.61
N LYS A 15 10.81 -14.13 6.70
CA LYS A 15 9.46 -14.69 6.57
C LYS A 15 8.49 -14.00 7.54
N GLY A 16 7.27 -13.75 7.09
CA GLY A 16 6.20 -13.10 7.87
C GLY A 16 6.15 -11.58 7.70
N LYS A 17 7.16 -10.96 7.08
CA LYS A 17 7.13 -9.51 6.80
C LYS A 17 6.08 -9.15 5.76
N ARG A 18 5.47 -7.98 5.96
CA ARG A 18 4.58 -7.36 4.98
C ARG A 18 5.40 -6.78 3.85
N ILE A 19 5.00 -7.11 2.62
CA ILE A 19 5.59 -6.63 1.37
C ILE A 19 4.50 -5.86 0.63
N ASP A 20 4.80 -4.61 0.28
CA ASP A 20 3.93 -3.76 -0.49
C ASP A 20 4.39 -3.76 -1.95
N PHE A 21 3.42 -3.79 -2.86
CA PHE A 21 3.62 -3.79 -4.30
C PHE A 21 2.98 -2.57 -4.92
N GLU A 22 3.71 -1.91 -5.81
CA GLU A 22 3.20 -0.79 -6.60
C GLU A 22 3.53 -1.01 -8.08
N LEU A 23 2.56 -0.78 -8.96
CA LEU A 23 2.72 -0.89 -10.40
C LEU A 23 3.50 0.33 -10.91
N ASP A 24 4.73 0.10 -11.36
CA ASP A 24 5.45 1.10 -12.13
C ASP A 24 4.87 1.16 -13.55
N GLN A 25 4.28 2.30 -13.90
CA GLN A 25 3.59 2.46 -15.19
C GLN A 25 4.54 2.43 -16.38
N ARG A 26 5.81 2.79 -16.16
CA ARG A 26 6.83 2.86 -17.21
C ARG A 26 7.30 1.45 -17.61
N SER A 27 7.71 0.65 -16.65
CA SER A 27 8.18 -0.73 -16.87
C SER A 27 7.05 -1.77 -16.92
N ARG A 28 5.84 -1.40 -16.48
CA ARG A 28 4.68 -2.29 -16.32
C ARG A 28 4.96 -3.47 -15.39
N LEU A 29 5.86 -3.28 -14.42
CA LEU A 29 6.23 -4.26 -13.41
C LEU A 29 5.75 -3.78 -12.04
N TYR A 30 5.43 -4.73 -11.15
CA TYR A 30 5.18 -4.39 -9.75
C TYR A 30 6.49 -4.31 -8.99
N ILE A 31 6.79 -3.16 -8.42
CA ILE A 31 7.91 -2.93 -7.53
C ILE A 31 7.55 -3.42 -6.14
N ALA A 32 8.38 -4.28 -5.57
CA ALA A 32 8.23 -4.79 -4.22
C ALA A 32 9.03 -3.92 -3.23
N SER A 33 8.36 -3.52 -2.15
CA SER A 33 8.94 -2.70 -1.09
C SER A 33 8.60 -3.25 0.30
N CYS A 34 9.47 -2.98 1.26
CA CYS A 34 9.27 -3.32 2.67
C CYS A 34 9.69 -2.11 3.51
N GLY A 35 8.81 -1.64 4.41
CA GLY A 35 9.09 -0.46 5.23
C GLY A 35 9.36 0.82 4.42
N GLY A 36 8.74 0.94 3.23
CA GLY A 36 8.94 2.09 2.33
C GLY A 36 10.18 2.00 1.43
N THR A 37 11.03 0.98 1.58
CA THR A 37 12.23 0.80 0.74
C THR A 37 11.97 -0.24 -0.34
N ALA A 38 12.17 0.14 -1.61
CA ALA A 38 12.08 -0.77 -2.74
C ALA A 38 13.30 -1.71 -2.79
N PHE A 39 13.04 -3.02 -2.87
CA PHE A 39 14.10 -4.03 -2.82
C PHE A 39 14.05 -5.04 -3.97
N GLY A 40 12.97 -5.07 -4.75
CA GLY A 40 12.80 -6.05 -5.81
C GLY A 40 11.60 -5.78 -6.71
N VAL A 41 11.31 -6.74 -7.59
CA VAL A 41 10.18 -6.67 -8.53
C VAL A 41 9.44 -8.00 -8.57
N ALA A 42 8.12 -7.96 -8.78
CA ALA A 42 7.34 -9.16 -9.01
C ALA A 42 7.70 -9.77 -10.37
N LYS A 43 8.18 -11.01 -10.36
CA LYS A 43 8.64 -11.73 -11.55
C LYS A 43 7.55 -12.60 -12.15
N LYS A 44 6.85 -13.38 -11.32
CA LYS A 44 5.86 -14.34 -11.80
C LYS A 44 4.74 -14.59 -10.80
N LEU A 45 3.53 -14.83 -11.33
CA LEU A 45 2.41 -15.38 -10.58
C LEU A 45 2.55 -16.91 -10.48
N MET A 46 2.91 -17.42 -9.30
CA MET A 46 3.07 -18.85 -9.06
C MET A 46 1.73 -19.56 -8.87
N TYR A 47 0.79 -18.91 -8.17
CA TYR A 47 -0.53 -19.48 -7.89
C TYR A 47 -1.62 -18.41 -7.88
N GLY A 48 -2.68 -18.62 -8.67
CA GLY A 48 -3.81 -17.71 -8.84
C GLY A 48 -4.05 -17.36 -10.32
N LYS A 49 -5.05 -16.52 -10.60
CA LYS A 49 -5.37 -16.08 -11.97
C LYS A 49 -4.81 -14.68 -12.23
N LYS A 50 -4.23 -14.44 -13.41
CA LYS A 50 -3.74 -13.11 -13.82
C LYS A 50 -4.82 -12.03 -13.70
N GLN A 51 -6.08 -12.38 -13.98
CA GLN A 51 -7.22 -11.47 -13.84
C GLN A 51 -7.44 -11.02 -12.38
N GLN A 52 -7.19 -11.89 -11.39
CA GLN A 52 -7.27 -11.52 -9.98
C GLN A 52 -6.19 -10.50 -9.62
N LEU A 53 -4.96 -10.66 -10.15
CA LEU A 53 -3.89 -9.69 -9.96
C LEU A 53 -4.25 -8.34 -10.58
N LYS A 54 -4.82 -8.32 -11.79
CA LYS A 54 -5.32 -7.09 -12.42
C LYS A 54 -6.40 -6.39 -11.59
N GLN A 55 -7.28 -7.16 -10.95
CA GLN A 55 -8.33 -6.62 -10.06
C GLN A 55 -7.77 -6.02 -8.75
N MET A 56 -6.53 -6.33 -8.36
CA MET A 56 -5.89 -5.68 -7.21
C MET A 56 -5.57 -4.21 -7.50
N GLY A 57 -5.49 -3.82 -8.78
CA GLY A 57 -5.16 -2.47 -9.20
C GLY A 57 -3.67 -2.17 -9.11
N HIS A 58 -3.33 -0.89 -8.95
CA HIS A 58 -1.94 -0.42 -9.00
C HIS A 58 -1.14 -0.68 -7.72
N SER A 59 -1.80 -0.92 -6.58
CA SER A 59 -1.12 -1.09 -5.31
C SER A 59 -1.79 -2.17 -4.45
N PHE A 60 -1.00 -3.08 -3.89
CA PHE A 60 -1.50 -4.10 -2.97
C PHE A 60 -0.38 -4.60 -2.06
N SER A 61 -0.73 -5.36 -1.03
CA SER A 61 0.23 -5.92 -0.09
C SER A 61 0.09 -7.44 0.05
N GLY A 62 1.12 -8.06 0.61
CA GLY A 62 1.11 -9.47 0.96
C GLY A 62 2.13 -9.80 2.04
N ILE A 63 2.20 -11.07 2.40
CA ILE A 63 3.10 -11.58 3.45
C ILE A 63 4.16 -12.47 2.83
N ALA A 64 5.44 -12.21 3.13
CA ALA A 64 6.54 -13.08 2.73
C ALA A 64 6.38 -14.47 3.37
N VAL A 65 6.25 -15.51 2.56
CA VAL A 65 6.09 -16.90 3.04
C VAL A 65 7.37 -17.72 2.89
N LYS A 66 8.24 -17.33 1.95
CA LYS A 66 9.55 -17.92 1.75
C LYS A 66 10.52 -16.84 1.29
N VAL A 67 11.72 -16.81 1.87
CA VAL A 67 12.79 -15.91 1.45
C VAL A 67 14.02 -16.77 1.21
N ILE A 68 14.62 -16.67 0.03
CA ILE A 68 15.84 -17.38 -0.36
C ILE A 68 16.84 -16.31 -0.83
N PRO A 69 17.57 -15.67 0.10
CA PRO A 69 18.49 -14.57 -0.23
C PRO A 69 19.58 -14.97 -1.21
N GLU A 70 20.15 -16.17 -1.05
CA GLU A 70 21.22 -16.72 -1.90
C GLU A 70 20.81 -16.78 -3.38
N ARG A 71 19.53 -17.04 -3.64
CA ARG A 71 18.97 -17.09 -5.00
C ARG A 71 18.31 -15.79 -5.41
N ARG A 72 18.34 -14.75 -4.58
CA ARG A 72 17.61 -13.48 -4.79
C ARG A 72 16.12 -13.70 -5.08
N HIS A 73 15.52 -14.72 -4.49
CA HIS A 73 14.10 -15.06 -4.69
C HIS A 73 13.30 -14.96 -3.40
N MET A 74 12.07 -14.46 -3.51
CA MET A 74 11.11 -14.42 -2.42
C MET A 74 9.73 -14.84 -2.92
N GLU A 75 9.01 -15.61 -2.11
CA GLU A 75 7.60 -15.93 -2.33
C GLU A 75 6.75 -15.09 -1.39
N VAL A 76 5.76 -14.41 -1.96
CA VAL A 76 4.82 -13.57 -1.21
C VAL A 76 3.40 -14.08 -1.42
N LYS A 77 2.73 -14.37 -0.31
CA LYS A 77 1.30 -14.71 -0.30
C LYS A 77 0.49 -13.42 -0.29
N ILE A 78 -0.21 -13.18 -1.39
CA ILE A 78 -1.13 -12.06 -1.53
C ILE A 78 -2.51 -12.51 -1.03
N HIS A 79 -2.99 -11.81 -0.01
CA HIS A 79 -4.35 -11.93 0.48
C HIS A 79 -5.21 -10.96 -0.32
N ARG A 80 -6.36 -11.42 -0.79
CA ARG A 80 -7.33 -10.55 -1.42
C ARG A 80 -8.01 -9.81 -0.27
N GLU A 81 -7.45 -8.66 0.11
CA GLU A 81 -8.14 -7.79 1.04
C GLU A 81 -9.44 -7.39 0.34
N ARG A 82 -10.58 -7.90 0.83
CA ARG A 82 -11.86 -7.26 0.54
C ARG A 82 -11.63 -5.83 0.97
N ARG A 83 -11.61 -4.86 0.04
CA ARG A 83 -11.55 -3.44 0.38
C ARG A 83 -12.51 -3.26 1.55
N LYS A 84 -11.99 -3.03 2.76
CA LYS A 84 -12.80 -2.41 3.79
C LYS A 84 -13.05 -1.04 3.21
N SER A 85 -14.19 -0.91 2.56
CA SER A 85 -14.74 0.36 2.15
C SER A 85 -14.85 1.14 3.45
N TYR A 86 -13.89 2.02 3.73
CA TYR A 86 -14.08 3.00 4.79
C TYR A 86 -15.38 3.71 4.40
N PRO A 87 -16.45 3.65 5.24
CA PRO A 87 -17.67 4.36 4.92
C PRO A 87 -17.32 5.82 4.69
N LYS A 88 -17.79 6.36 3.55
CA LYS A 88 -17.64 7.75 3.09
C LYS A 88 -18.33 8.77 4.03
N HIS A 89 -18.46 8.48 5.32
CA HIS A 89 -19.15 9.33 6.30
C HIS A 89 -18.24 10.19 7.18
N MET A 90 -16.93 10.25 6.93
CA MET A 90 -16.05 11.23 7.59
C MET A 90 -15.78 12.46 6.71
N ARG A 91 -16.83 13.01 6.09
CA ARG A 91 -16.79 14.26 5.30
C ARG A 91 -17.65 15.39 5.86
N ARG A 92 -18.24 15.26 7.06
CA ARG A 92 -19.06 16.33 7.66
C ARG A 92 -18.95 16.41 9.18
N THR A 93 -17.79 16.79 9.72
CA THR A 93 -17.73 17.40 11.08
C THR A 93 -16.61 18.42 11.28
N ALA A 94 -15.63 18.54 10.38
CA ALA A 94 -14.52 19.50 10.54
C ALA A 94 -14.74 20.89 9.85
N ARG A 95 -15.99 21.31 9.61
CA ARG A 95 -16.30 22.62 8.99
C ARG A 95 -17.33 23.46 9.75
N LYS A 96 -17.65 23.11 11.01
CA LYS A 96 -18.65 23.84 11.82
C LYS A 96 -18.14 24.22 13.21
N GLY A 97 -16.85 24.57 13.31
CA GLY A 97 -16.22 24.96 14.58
C GLY A 97 -15.18 26.09 14.48
N MET A 98 -15.02 26.73 13.32
CA MET A 98 -14.07 27.84 13.13
C MET A 98 -14.71 29.03 12.40
N GLU A 99 -16.00 29.26 12.62
CA GLU A 99 -16.62 30.54 12.25
C GLU A 99 -17.37 31.06 13.49
N ARG A 100 -17.08 32.33 13.81
CA ARG A 100 -17.56 33.13 14.95
C ARG A 100 -16.71 33.05 16.22
N LYS A 101 -15.58 33.74 16.21
CA LYS A 101 -15.37 34.93 17.08
C LYS A 101 -14.07 35.65 16.70
N ALA A 102 -14.17 36.54 15.72
CA ALA A 102 -13.38 37.76 15.64
C ALA A 102 -14.34 38.83 15.13
N VAL A 103 -14.92 39.57 16.06
CA VAL A 103 -14.70 41.01 16.30
C VAL A 103 -15.82 41.80 15.63
N GLU A 104 -16.25 42.85 16.33
CA GLU A 104 -17.09 44.00 15.95
C GLU A 104 -18.13 44.20 17.07
N HIS A 105 -18.17 45.29 17.84
CA HIS A 105 -17.76 46.66 17.55
C HIS A 105 -17.48 47.44 18.85
N GLU A 106 -16.54 48.36 18.76
CA GLU A 106 -16.41 49.53 19.62
C GLU A 106 -17.47 50.59 19.23
N SER A 107 -17.78 51.51 20.16
CA SER A 107 -18.63 52.72 20.07
C SER A 107 -20.10 52.54 20.54
N GLY A 108 -20.63 53.23 21.55
CA GLY A 108 -20.11 54.30 22.42
C GLY A 108 -21.22 54.83 23.37
N ARG A 109 -20.81 55.54 24.44
CA ARG A 109 -21.54 56.46 25.35
C ARG A 109 -22.95 56.10 25.87
N ILE A 110 -23.07 56.08 27.20
CA ILE A 110 -23.75 57.16 27.96
C ILE A 110 -22.83 57.53 29.13
#